data_AF-A0AAD7NRT0-F1
#
_entry.id   AF-A0AAD7NRT0-F1
#
_cell.length_a   1.000
_cell.length_b   1.000
_cell.length_c   1.000
_cell.angle_alpha   90.00
_cell.angle_beta   90.00
_cell.angle_gamma   90.00
#
_symmetry.space_group_name_H-M   'P 1'
#
loop_
_entity.id
_entity.type
_entity.pdbx_description
1 polymer ?
#
loop_
_entity_poly.entity_id
_entity_poly.type
_entity_poly.pdbx_seq_one_letter_code
_entity_poly.pdbx_strand_id
1 'polypeptide(L)' 'AASVDAERAFSNGRLQVNHLQHQTSSQTFKARVALGSWIGTPLMPSSSDATVIMEQKLA' A
#
# COMPACT_ATOMS: atom_id res chain seq x y z
N ALA A 1 13.73 22.32 -12.06
CA ALA A 1 13.68 22.00 -10.63
C ALA A 1 12.60 20.94 -10.35
N ALA A 2 11.32 21.16 -10.69
CA ALA A 2 10.23 20.24 -10.39
C ALA A 2 10.34 18.82 -10.97
N SER A 3 10.92 18.65 -12.17
CA SER A 3 11.09 17.33 -12.79
C SER A 3 12.11 16.45 -12.05
N VAL A 4 13.17 17.05 -11.52
CA VAL A 4 14.21 16.34 -10.75
C VAL A 4 13.66 15.93 -9.38
N ASP A 5 12.85 16.77 -8.74
CA ASP A 5 12.19 16.42 -7.48
C ASP A 5 11.15 15.30 -7.65
N ALA A 6 10.38 15.31 -8.74
CA ALA A 6 9.46 14.22 -9.07
C ALA A 6 10.21 12.89 -9.29
N GLU A 7 11.27 12.91 -10.09
CA GLU A 7 12.11 11.72 -10.34
C GLU A 7 12.72 11.18 -9.05
N ARG A 8 13.18 12.06 -8.15
CA ARG A 8 13.72 11.69 -6.84
C ARG A 8 12.67 11.04 -5.95
N ALA A 9 11.45 11.56 -5.95
CA ALA A 9 10.34 10.98 -5.21
C ALA A 9 9.97 9.58 -5.73
N PHE A 10 9.89 9.39 -7.05
CA PHE A 10 9.61 8.07 -7.65
C PHE A 10 10.75 7.07 -7.40
N SER A 11 12.01 7.49 -7.55
CA SER A 11 13.18 6.64 -7.32
C SER A 11 13.30 6.21 -5.85
N ASN A 12 13.12 7.13 -4.91
CA ASN A 12 13.10 6.83 -3.48
C ASN A 12 11.92 5.93 -3.10
N GLY A 13 10.76 6.11 -3.75
CA GLY A 13 9.62 5.21 -3.60
C GLY A 13 9.95 3.79 -4.06
N ARG A 14 10.58 3.65 -5.24
CA ARG A 14 10.98 2.34 -5.80
C ARG A 14 11.96 1.60 -4.90
N LEU A 15 12.94 2.29 -4.31
CA LEU A 15 13.90 1.70 -3.37
C LEU A 15 13.20 1.17 -2.12
N GLN A 16 12.30 1.94 -1.52
CA GLN A 16 11.51 1.52 -0.37
C GLN A 16 10.62 0.32 -0.68
N VAL A 17 9.95 0.34 -1.85
CA VAL A 17 9.13 -0.77 -2.33
C VAL A 17 9.95 -2.04 -2.50
N ASN A 18 11.12 -1.96 -3.14
CA ASN A 18 12.01 -3.12 -3.31
C ASN A 18 12.50 -3.67 -1.97
N HIS A 19 12.90 -2.80 -1.04
CA HIS A 19 13.31 -3.22 0.30
C HIS A 19 12.18 -3.96 1.02
N LEU A 20 10.95 -3.42 0.99
CA LEU A 20 9.78 -4.06 1.57
C LEU A 20 9.49 -5.41 0.90
N GLN A 21 9.56 -5.49 -0.43
CA GLN A 21 9.32 -6.72 -1.17
C GLN A 21 10.32 -7.83 -0.80
N HIS A 22 11.59 -7.51 -0.58
CA HIS A 22 12.59 -8.51 -0.21
C HIS A 22 12.53 -8.92 1.27
N GLN A 23 11.98 -8.06 2.13
CA GLN A 23 11.85 -8.34 3.57
C GLN A 23 10.50 -8.99 3.96
N THR A 24 9.53 -9.06 3.05
CA THR A 24 8.20 -9.63 3.31
C THR A 24 7.82 -10.66 2.25
N SER A 25 6.88 -11.55 2.55
CA SER A 25 6.35 -12.44 1.51
C SER A 25 5.73 -11.63 0.35
N SER A 26 5.86 -12.13 -0.87
CA SER A 26 5.27 -11.49 -2.08
C SER A 26 3.77 -11.25 -1.94
N GLN A 27 3.06 -12.17 -1.28
CA GLN A 27 1.62 -12.05 -1.07
C GLN A 27 1.28 -10.96 -0.05
N THR A 28 2.02 -10.87 1.05
CA THR A 28 1.87 -9.79 2.05
C THR A 28 2.19 -8.43 1.42
N PHE A 29 3.24 -8.35 0.59
CA PHE A 29 3.60 -7.12 -0.12
C PHE A 29 2.45 -6.63 -1.00
N LYS A 30 1.92 -7.52 -1.86
CA LYS A 30 0.79 -7.20 -2.76
C LYS A 30 -0.45 -6.77 -1.98
N ALA A 31 -0.77 -7.46 -0.88
CA ALA A 31 -1.92 -7.12 -0.05
C ALA A 31 -1.78 -5.73 0.58
N ARG A 32 -0.60 -5.38 1.12
CA ARG A 32 -0.36 -4.06 1.72
C ARG A 32 -0.45 -2.93 0.70
N VAL A 33 0.11 -3.14 -0.51
CA VAL A 33 0.03 -2.14 -1.59
C VAL A 33 -1.41 -1.94 -2.06
N ALA A 34 -2.17 -3.03 -2.27
CA ALA A 34 -3.56 -2.96 -2.70
C ALA A 34 -4.47 -2.30 -1.66
N LEU A 35 -4.34 -2.68 -0.38
CA LEU A 35 -5.10 -2.03 0.69
C LEU A 35 -4.73 -0.55 0.81
N GLY A 36 -3.42 -0.23 0.77
CA GLY A 36 -2.94 1.14 0.84
C GLY A 36 -3.44 2.02 -0.31
N SER A 37 -3.56 1.47 -1.53
CA SER A 37 -4.08 2.22 -2.68
C SER A 37 -5.59 2.41 -2.66
N TRP A 38 -6.33 1.59 -1.89
CA TRP A 38 -7.79 1.73 -1.76
C TRP A 38 -8.22 2.68 -0.64
N ILE A 39 -7.39 2.91 0.39
CA ILE A 39 -7.71 3.83 1.50
C ILE A 39 -8.07 5.22 0.95
N GLY A 40 -9.21 5.75 1.37
CA GLY A 40 -9.69 7.08 0.97
C GLY A 40 -10.23 7.15 -0.46
N THR A 41 -10.30 6.02 -1.17
CA THR A 41 -11.00 5.90 -2.46
C THR A 41 -12.42 5.34 -2.23
N PRO A 42 -13.33 5.43 -3.21
CA PRO A 42 -14.65 4.81 -3.11
C PRO A 42 -14.62 3.29 -2.85
N LEU A 43 -13.50 2.61 -3.16
CA LEU A 43 -13.31 1.18 -2.88
C LEU A 43 -13.09 0.91 -1.38
N MET A 44 -12.49 1.83 -0.64
CA MET A 44 -12.28 1.72 0.80
C MET A 44 -12.27 3.12 1.44
N PRO A 45 -13.47 3.70 1.66
CA PRO A 45 -13.59 5.09 2.09
C PRO A 45 -13.06 5.32 3.50
N SER A 46 -13.08 4.31 4.36
CA SER A 46 -12.47 4.36 5.70
C SER A 46 -11.70 3.08 6.02
N SER A 47 -10.67 3.20 6.86
CA SER A 47 -9.94 2.03 7.38
C SER A 47 -10.77 1.20 8.36
N SER A 48 -11.82 1.77 8.95
CA SER A 48 -12.77 1.06 9.83
C SER A 48 -13.62 0.04 9.08
N ASP A 49 -13.90 0.27 7.79
CA ASP A 49 -14.65 -0.71 6.99
C ASP A 49 -13.82 -1.97 6.74
N ALA A 50 -12.50 -1.81 6.59
CA ALA A 50 -11.58 -2.93 6.40
C ALA A 50 -11.51 -3.83 7.64
N THR A 51 -11.56 -3.26 8.84
CA THR A 51 -11.55 -4.04 10.09
C THR A 51 -12.82 -4.86 10.25
N VAL A 52 -13.98 -4.29 9.91
CA VAL A 52 -15.27 -5.01 9.96
C VAL A 52 -15.27 -6.21 9.02
N ILE A 53 -14.79 -6.05 7.79
CA ILE A 53 -14.72 -7.15 6.82
C ILE A 53 -13.75 -8.24 7.29
N MET A 54 -12.61 -7.87 7.89
CA MET A 54 -11.66 -8.85 8.43
C MET A 54 -12.24 -9.61 9.62
N GLU A 55 -12.93 -8.93 10.54
CA GLU A 55 -13.58 -9.54 11.69
C GLU A 55 -14.70 -10.51 11.27
N GLN A 56 -15.52 -10.12 10.29
CA GLN A 56 -16.57 -11.00 9.74
C GLN A 56 -16.03 -12.25 9.06
N LYS A 57 -14.80 -12.21 8.54
CA LYS A 57 -14.18 -13.32 7.81
C LYS A 57 -13.33 -14.24 8.70
N LEU A 58 -12.98 -13.77 9.89
CA LEU A 58 -12.24 -14.52 10.92
C LEU A 58 -13.15 -15.17 11.96
N ALA A 59 -14.44 -14.83 11.97
CA ALA A 59 -15.50 -15.55 12.69
C ALA A 59 -15.96 -16.79 11.90
#